data_AF-A0A1J8QKY3-F1
#
_entry.id   AF-A0A1J8QKY3-F1
#
_cell.length_a   1.000
_cell.length_b   1.000
_cell.length_c   1.000
_cell.angle_alpha   90.00
_cell.angle_beta   90.00
_cell.angle_gamma   90.00
#
_symmetry.space_group_name_H-M   'P 1'
#
loop_
_entity.id
_entity.type
_entity.pdbx_description
1 polymer ?
#
loop_
_entity_poly.entity_id
_entity_poly.type
_entity_poly.pdbx_seq_one_letter_code
_entity_poly.pdbx_strand_id
1 'polypeptide(L)'
;MTNRHQFCPDHQDLNQQCAVDGCDEVHTSGFRTCSNADHRALGDAYFKPEKALFQLRARLKRAGITLPLDSVPSPSDSGSSNPNSADEDLEVILDSECDGKPENGNRHLRARFGQRRTHNEQLIMRPCGVILARATFFGSEAVSAVYEFAKTVFPTAASTPEYFVFDNNCKLRAHQDAIGDDHFAATGMPVDVFHFNSKHKEIDTYCQQHCNSAAFPELISGGKWRFNTSICEQTNVWLGGYQAILWDMPVHQYNFISMR
;
A
#
# COMPACT_ATOMS: atom_id res chain seq x y z
N MET A 1 -17.95 10.54 -13.30
CA MET A 1 -17.24 9.26 -13.52
C MET A 1 -17.88 8.20 -12.66
N THR A 2 -18.28 7.06 -13.23
CA THR A 2 -18.69 5.89 -12.44
C THR A 2 -17.44 5.22 -11.90
N ASN A 3 -17.49 4.68 -10.68
CA ASN A 3 -16.35 4.02 -10.03
C ASN A 3 -15.85 2.75 -10.75
N ARG A 4 -16.44 2.38 -11.90
CA ARG A 4 -16.28 1.11 -12.60
C ARG A 4 -15.34 1.12 -13.81
N HIS A 5 -14.81 2.28 -14.21
CA HIS A 5 -13.90 2.34 -15.37
C HIS A 5 -12.44 2.10 -14.98
N GLN A 6 -11.76 1.16 -15.63
CA GLN A 6 -10.37 0.81 -15.31
C GLN A 6 -9.39 1.94 -15.65
N PHE A 7 -9.66 2.70 -16.71
CA PHE A 7 -8.88 3.86 -17.13
C PHE A 7 -9.70 5.14 -17.11
N CYS A 8 -9.04 6.29 -16.98
CA CYS A 8 -9.68 7.59 -17.15
C CYS A 8 -10.07 7.81 -18.62
N PRO A 9 -10.95 8.80 -18.93
CA PRO A 9 -11.38 9.09 -20.30
C PRO A 9 -10.23 9.30 -21.29
N ASP A 10 -9.15 9.93 -20.84
CA ASP A 10 -7.98 10.24 -21.67
C ASP A 10 -7.13 9.00 -22.00
N HIS A 11 -7.31 7.90 -21.27
CA HIS A 11 -6.56 6.65 -21.43
C HIS A 11 -7.47 5.45 -21.74
N GLN A 12 -8.65 5.68 -22.34
CA GLN A 12 -9.59 4.61 -22.70
C GLN A 12 -9.03 3.63 -23.73
N ASP A 13 -8.11 4.10 -24.58
CA ASP A 13 -7.38 3.32 -25.58
C ASP A 13 -6.59 2.15 -24.97
N LEU A 14 -6.11 2.30 -23.73
CA LEU A 14 -5.42 1.24 -23.00
C LEU A 14 -6.32 0.03 -22.71
N ASN A 15 -7.65 0.15 -22.76
CA ASN A 15 -8.55 -1.00 -22.68
C ASN A 15 -8.40 -1.96 -23.87
N GLN A 16 -7.90 -1.48 -25.00
CA GLN A 16 -7.71 -2.28 -26.22
C GLN A 16 -6.36 -2.98 -26.26
N GLN A 17 -5.46 -2.69 -25.30
CA GLN A 17 -4.15 -3.32 -25.22
C GLN A 17 -4.14 -4.54 -24.30
N CYS A 18 -3.15 -5.40 -24.48
CA CYS A 18 -2.88 -6.52 -23.60
C CYS A 18 -2.61 -6.01 -22.17
N ALA A 19 -3.26 -6.64 -21.19
CA ALA A 19 -3.10 -6.26 -19.79
C ALA A 19 -1.69 -6.52 -19.23
N VAL A 20 -0.86 -7.36 -19.88
CA VAL A 20 0.51 -7.67 -19.42
C VAL A 20 1.41 -6.43 -19.55
N ASP A 21 2.12 -6.10 -18.46
CA ASP A 21 3.03 -4.96 -18.41
C ASP A 21 4.16 -5.13 -19.45
N GLY A 22 4.37 -4.12 -20.30
CA GLY A 22 5.38 -4.14 -21.36
C GLY A 22 4.94 -4.86 -22.65
N CYS A 23 3.66 -5.20 -22.79
CA CYS A 23 3.09 -5.74 -24.02
C CYS A 23 2.18 -4.71 -24.70
N ASP A 24 2.56 -4.30 -25.92
CA ASP A 24 1.82 -3.30 -26.70
C ASP A 24 0.83 -3.94 -27.71
N GLU A 25 0.69 -5.27 -27.67
CA GLU A 25 -0.22 -6.01 -28.54
C GLU A 25 -1.68 -5.80 -28.14
N VAL A 26 -2.59 -5.88 -29.11
CA VAL A 26 -4.04 -5.74 -28.88
C VAL A 26 -4.58 -6.99 -28.18
N HIS A 27 -5.52 -6.81 -27.25
CA HIS A 27 -6.19 -7.96 -26.63
C HIS A 27 -7.13 -8.64 -27.62
N THR A 28 -7.35 -9.95 -27.45
CA THR A 28 -8.29 -10.69 -28.29
C THR A 28 -9.71 -10.63 -27.72
N SER A 29 -10.73 -10.67 -28.57
CA SER A 29 -12.14 -10.68 -28.15
C SER A 29 -12.42 -11.76 -27.09
N GLY A 30 -13.09 -11.38 -25.99
CA GLY A 30 -13.39 -12.26 -24.86
C GLY A 30 -12.28 -12.41 -23.82
N PHE A 31 -11.09 -11.85 -24.05
CA PHE A 31 -9.96 -11.91 -23.13
C PHE A 31 -9.36 -10.52 -22.89
N ARG A 32 -8.69 -10.33 -21.74
CA ARG A 32 -7.89 -9.11 -21.43
C ARG A 32 -6.42 -9.22 -21.87
N THR A 33 -6.05 -10.32 -22.54
CA THR A 33 -4.68 -10.59 -22.99
C THR A 33 -4.62 -10.83 -24.50
N CYS A 34 -3.44 -10.60 -25.10
CA CYS A 34 -3.18 -10.94 -26.51
C CYS A 34 -3.11 -12.46 -26.73
N SER A 35 -2.86 -12.89 -27.97
CA SER A 35 -2.79 -14.31 -28.35
C SER A 35 -1.55 -15.06 -27.85
N ASN A 36 -0.61 -14.39 -27.19
CA ASN A 36 0.56 -15.04 -26.59
C ASN A 36 0.12 -16.07 -25.54
N ALA A 37 0.64 -17.30 -25.66
CA ALA A 37 0.31 -18.42 -24.77
C ALA A 37 0.60 -18.12 -23.29
N ASP A 38 1.71 -17.44 -22.99
CA ASP A 38 2.08 -17.10 -21.61
C ASP A 38 1.13 -16.05 -21.01
N HIS A 39 0.73 -15.06 -21.82
CA HIS A 39 -0.22 -14.03 -21.40
C HIS A 39 -1.63 -14.61 -21.26
N ARG A 40 -1.99 -15.58 -22.11
CA ARG A 40 -3.26 -16.31 -22.01
C ARG A 40 -3.30 -17.16 -20.76
N ALA A 41 -2.26 -17.96 -20.51
CA ALA A 41 -2.14 -18.77 -19.31
C ALA A 41 -2.23 -17.92 -18.04
N LEU A 42 -1.65 -16.72 -18.06
CA LEU A 42 -1.74 -15.76 -16.97
C LEU A 42 -3.18 -15.27 -16.73
N GLY A 43 -3.90 -14.88 -17.79
CA GLY A 43 -5.31 -14.50 -17.70
C GLY A 43 -6.21 -15.65 -17.25
N ASP A 44 -6.02 -16.85 -17.81
CA ASP A 44 -6.80 -18.04 -17.44
C ASP A 44 -6.52 -18.48 -16.00
N ALA A 45 -5.30 -18.30 -15.51
CA ALA A 45 -4.96 -18.54 -14.11
C ALA A 45 -5.63 -17.53 -13.17
N TYR A 46 -5.75 -16.26 -13.60
CA TYR A 46 -6.41 -15.19 -12.85
C TYR A 46 -7.92 -15.43 -12.71
N PHE A 47 -8.60 -15.73 -13.82
CA PHE A 47 -10.06 -15.87 -13.86
C PHE A 47 -10.58 -17.25 -13.45
N LYS A 48 -9.71 -18.18 -13.02
CA LYS A 48 -10.10 -19.51 -12.54
C LYS A 48 -10.71 -19.43 -11.13
N PRO A 49 -12.03 -19.70 -10.94
CA PRO A 49 -12.73 -19.49 -9.68
C PRO A 49 -12.20 -20.33 -8.51
N GLU A 50 -11.78 -21.57 -8.78
CA GLU A 50 -11.41 -22.54 -7.74
C GLU A 50 -10.03 -22.28 -7.12
N LYS A 51 -9.14 -21.57 -7.83
CA LYS A 51 -7.78 -21.25 -7.35
C LYS A 51 -7.72 -19.95 -6.54
N ALA A 52 -8.67 -19.04 -6.72
CA ALA A 52 -8.68 -17.75 -6.05
C ALA A 52 -8.69 -17.91 -4.52
N LEU A 53 -9.54 -18.78 -3.97
CA LEU A 53 -9.63 -19.04 -2.53
C LEU A 53 -8.37 -19.69 -1.95
N PHE A 54 -7.74 -20.61 -2.69
CA PHE A 54 -6.48 -21.25 -2.27
C PHE A 54 -5.30 -20.27 -2.30
N GLN A 55 -5.24 -19.42 -3.34
CA GLN A 55 -4.24 -18.36 -3.45
C GLN A 55 -4.43 -17.30 -2.37
N LEU A 56 -5.66 -16.88 -2.09
CA LEU A 56 -5.99 -15.97 -0.99
C LEU A 56 -5.59 -16.55 0.38
N ARG A 57 -5.85 -17.85 0.63
CA ARG A 57 -5.39 -18.53 1.85
C ARG A 57 -3.85 -18.61 1.94
N ALA A 58 -3.17 -18.89 0.84
CA ALA A 58 -1.71 -18.91 0.79
C ALA A 58 -1.09 -17.51 1.00
N ARG A 59 -1.79 -16.44 0.56
CA ARG A 59 -1.42 -15.04 0.77
C ARG A 59 -1.59 -14.62 2.22
N LEU A 60 -2.73 -14.92 2.83
CA LEU A 60 -2.97 -14.70 4.27
C LEU A 60 -1.89 -15.36 5.12
N LYS A 61 -1.51 -16.60 4.77
CA LYS A 61 -0.44 -17.33 5.44
C LYS A 61 0.94 -16.70 5.25
N ARG A 62 1.25 -16.17 4.06
CA ARG A 62 2.50 -15.43 3.78
C ARG A 62 2.56 -14.07 4.48
N ALA A 63 1.42 -13.39 4.61
CA ALA A 63 1.30 -12.14 5.36
C ALA A 63 1.32 -12.34 6.89
N GLY A 64 1.39 -13.59 7.37
CA GLY A 64 1.41 -13.90 8.80
C GLY A 64 0.06 -13.71 9.50
N ILE A 65 -1.04 -13.63 8.75
CA ILE A 65 -2.38 -13.37 9.27
C ILE A 65 -3.11 -14.70 9.51
N THR A 66 -3.41 -15.01 10.77
CA THR A 66 -4.31 -16.11 11.16
C THR A 66 -5.74 -15.60 11.28
N LEU A 67 -6.64 -16.11 10.43
CA LEU A 67 -8.08 -15.84 10.55
C LEU A 67 -8.70 -16.60 11.74
N PRO A 68 -9.63 -15.99 12.50
CA PRO A 68 -10.47 -16.69 13.46
C PRO A 68 -11.34 -17.76 12.77
N LEU A 69 -11.55 -18.92 13.41
CA LEU A 69 -12.25 -20.08 12.83
C LEU A 69 -13.68 -19.78 12.34
N ASP A 70 -14.34 -18.76 12.86
CA ASP A 70 -15.77 -18.51 12.64
C ASP A 70 -16.10 -17.78 11.31
N SER A 71 -15.09 -17.45 10.49
CA SER A 71 -15.28 -16.74 9.21
C SER A 71 -15.24 -17.64 7.97
N VAL A 72 -15.22 -18.97 8.13
CA VAL A 72 -15.17 -19.91 7.00
C VAL A 72 -16.59 -20.33 6.62
N PRO A 73 -17.09 -20.03 5.40
CA PRO A 73 -18.34 -20.61 4.93
C PRO A 73 -18.18 -22.12 4.83
N SER A 74 -19.10 -22.87 5.46
CA SER A 74 -19.19 -24.31 5.31
C SER A 74 -19.36 -24.69 3.82
N PRO A 75 -18.79 -25.82 3.37
CA PRO A 75 -18.75 -26.22 1.95
C PRO A 75 -20.12 -26.55 1.33
N SER A 76 -21.22 -26.25 2.01
CA SER A 76 -22.59 -26.57 1.59
C SER A 76 -23.37 -25.38 1.03
N ASP A 77 -22.86 -24.15 1.07
CA ASP A 77 -23.62 -22.99 0.59
C ASP A 77 -23.25 -22.66 -0.86
N SER A 78 -24.03 -23.21 -1.78
CA SER A 78 -24.01 -22.88 -3.21
C SER A 78 -24.66 -21.52 -3.44
N GLY A 79 -24.04 -20.47 -2.90
CA GLY A 79 -24.44 -19.07 -3.08
C GLY A 79 -23.72 -18.47 -4.29
N SER A 80 -24.48 -18.12 -5.32
CA SER A 80 -24.04 -17.43 -6.54
C SER A 80 -23.05 -16.29 -6.23
N SER A 81 -21.78 -16.54 -6.50
CA SER A 81 -20.71 -15.56 -6.35
C SER A 81 -20.60 -14.77 -7.66
N ASN A 82 -20.92 -13.48 -7.61
CA ASN A 82 -20.62 -12.56 -8.70
C ASN A 82 -19.09 -12.58 -8.95
N PRO A 83 -18.61 -12.94 -10.16
CA PRO A 83 -17.18 -13.13 -10.43
C PRO A 83 -16.39 -11.82 -10.57
N ASN A 84 -17.00 -10.67 -10.25
CA ASN A 84 -16.45 -9.33 -10.52
C ASN A 84 -15.71 -8.70 -9.33
N SER A 85 -15.46 -9.43 -8.23
CA SER A 85 -14.85 -8.86 -7.00
C SER A 85 -13.50 -9.49 -6.64
N ALA A 86 -12.80 -10.11 -7.59
CA ALA A 86 -11.43 -10.54 -7.40
C ALA A 86 -10.50 -9.47 -8.01
N ASP A 87 -10.32 -8.37 -7.28
CA ASP A 87 -9.43 -7.26 -7.62
C ASP A 87 -8.16 -7.34 -6.74
N GLU A 88 -7.16 -8.09 -7.19
CA GLU A 88 -5.78 -7.94 -6.73
C GLU A 88 -4.84 -8.10 -7.94
N ASP A 89 -3.84 -7.23 -8.06
CA ASP A 89 -2.68 -7.45 -8.94
C ASP A 89 -2.01 -8.77 -8.54
N LEU A 90 -2.42 -9.85 -9.21
CA LEU A 90 -1.72 -11.11 -9.17
C LEU A 90 -0.42 -10.93 -9.97
N GLU A 91 0.69 -10.66 -9.26
CA GLU A 91 1.95 -11.31 -9.62
C GLU A 91 1.71 -12.82 -9.51
N VAL A 92 1.13 -13.42 -10.55
CA VAL A 92 1.23 -14.87 -10.71
C VAL A 92 2.67 -15.11 -11.16
N ILE A 93 3.51 -15.48 -10.20
CA ILE A 93 4.73 -16.20 -10.54
C ILE A 93 4.23 -17.51 -11.15
N LEU A 94 4.20 -17.58 -12.48
CA LEU A 94 4.13 -18.85 -13.17
C LEU A 94 5.50 -19.50 -12.94
N ASP A 95 5.67 -20.17 -11.80
CA ASP A 95 6.58 -21.30 -11.75
C ASP A 95 5.93 -22.34 -12.65
N SER A 96 6.29 -22.28 -13.94
CA SER A 96 5.99 -23.34 -14.86
C SER A 96 6.66 -24.58 -14.26
N GLU A 97 5.87 -25.46 -13.65
CA GLU A 97 6.25 -26.86 -13.46
C GLU A 97 6.34 -27.49 -14.86
N CYS A 98 7.37 -27.10 -15.60
CA CYS A 98 7.91 -27.85 -16.70
C CYS A 98 9.32 -28.26 -16.27
N ASP A 99 9.59 -29.55 -16.29
CA ASP A 99 10.92 -30.12 -16.08
C ASP A 99 11.97 -29.34 -16.88
N GLY A 100 12.82 -28.59 -16.18
CA GLY A 100 13.92 -27.84 -16.78
C GLY A 100 13.90 -26.36 -16.42
N LYS A 101 14.75 -25.98 -15.47
CA LYS A 101 15.06 -24.60 -15.09
C LYS A 101 15.69 -23.89 -16.31
N PRO A 102 15.11 -22.83 -16.90
CA PRO A 102 15.76 -22.10 -17.98
C PRO A 102 16.97 -21.30 -17.43
N GLU A 103 18.06 -21.27 -18.19
CA GLU A 103 19.33 -20.59 -17.84
C GLU A 103 19.19 -19.08 -17.56
N ASN A 104 18.09 -18.44 -17.98
CA ASN A 104 17.90 -16.99 -17.90
C ASN A 104 17.11 -16.49 -16.67
N GLY A 105 16.91 -17.32 -15.65
CA GLY A 105 16.21 -16.93 -14.42
C GLY A 105 14.69 -16.78 -14.58
N ASN A 106 13.97 -16.79 -13.46
CA ASN A 106 12.50 -16.72 -13.45
C ASN A 106 12.04 -15.38 -14.08
N ARG A 107 11.36 -15.45 -15.23
CA ARG A 107 10.70 -14.29 -15.83
C ARG A 107 9.44 -13.97 -15.03
N HIS A 108 9.46 -12.88 -14.27
CA HIS A 108 8.28 -12.37 -13.56
C HIS A 108 7.39 -11.60 -14.55
N LEU A 109 6.33 -12.23 -15.04
CA LEU A 109 5.29 -11.55 -15.81
C LEU A 109 4.33 -10.83 -14.85
N ARG A 110 4.12 -9.53 -15.07
CA ARG A 110 3.14 -8.70 -14.35
C ARG A 110 2.00 -8.33 -15.27
N ALA A 111 0.77 -8.29 -14.76
CA ALA A 111 -0.39 -7.91 -15.56
C ALA A 111 -1.38 -7.04 -14.79
N ARG A 112 -2.05 -6.15 -15.52
CA ARG A 112 -3.01 -5.15 -15.08
C ARG A 112 -4.44 -5.69 -15.20
N PHE A 113 -4.75 -6.77 -14.48
CA PHE A 113 -6.11 -7.30 -14.48
C PHE A 113 -7.04 -6.53 -13.55
N GLY A 114 -6.50 -5.96 -12.46
CA GLY A 114 -7.25 -5.14 -11.50
C GLY A 114 -7.20 -3.63 -11.78
N GLN A 115 -7.91 -2.87 -10.95
CA GLN A 115 -7.91 -1.40 -10.99
C GLN A 115 -6.72 -0.84 -10.18
N ARG A 116 -5.65 -0.37 -10.84
CA ARG A 116 -4.54 0.36 -10.20
C ARG A 116 -4.94 1.80 -9.91
N ARG A 117 -5.61 2.06 -8.79
CA ARG A 117 -5.98 3.43 -8.41
C ARG A 117 -5.15 3.98 -7.24
N THR A 118 -4.75 3.16 -6.28
CA THR A 118 -4.10 3.65 -5.05
C THR A 118 -2.62 3.30 -5.05
N HIS A 119 -1.76 4.27 -4.76
CA HIS A 119 -0.33 4.03 -4.55
C HIS A 119 -0.10 3.37 -3.18
N ASN A 120 -0.71 3.93 -2.13
CA ASN A 120 -0.66 3.39 -0.77
C ASN A 120 -1.82 3.93 0.08
N GLU A 121 -2.02 3.25 1.22
CA GLU A 121 -2.86 3.73 2.31
C GLU A 121 -1.96 4.35 3.37
N GLN A 122 -2.11 5.64 3.62
CA GLN A 122 -1.36 6.36 4.63
C GLN A 122 -2.11 6.31 5.96
N LEU A 123 -1.41 5.94 7.03
CA LEU A 123 -1.96 5.91 8.39
C LEU A 123 -1.25 6.92 9.28
N ILE A 124 -2.00 7.53 10.19
CA ILE A 124 -1.46 8.21 11.36
C ILE A 124 -1.94 7.44 12.58
N MET A 125 -1.00 6.97 13.41
CA MET A 125 -1.30 6.10 14.55
C MET A 125 -0.63 6.60 15.82
N ARG A 126 -1.26 6.33 16.96
CA ARG A 126 -0.59 6.44 18.26
C ARG A 126 0.32 5.23 18.49
N PRO A 127 1.40 5.39 19.29
CA PRO A 127 2.28 4.26 19.61
C PRO A 127 1.59 3.08 20.31
N CYS A 128 0.40 3.28 20.89
CA CYS A 128 -0.41 2.21 21.48
C CYS A 128 -1.22 1.40 20.44
N GLY A 129 -1.07 1.66 19.13
CA GLY A 129 -1.76 0.95 18.07
C GLY A 129 -3.12 1.54 17.68
N VAL A 130 -3.55 2.64 18.30
CA VAL A 130 -4.79 3.33 17.91
C VAL A 130 -4.55 4.08 16.60
N ILE A 131 -5.30 3.72 15.56
CA ILE A 131 -5.36 4.49 14.30
C ILE A 131 -6.10 5.80 14.59
N LEU A 132 -5.47 6.93 14.31
CA LEU A 132 -6.07 8.26 14.43
C LEU A 132 -6.70 8.72 13.13
N ALA A 133 -6.08 8.35 12.01
CA ALA A 133 -6.55 8.70 10.69
C ALA A 133 -5.99 7.75 9.64
N ARG A 134 -6.70 7.66 8.52
CA ARG A 134 -6.32 6.95 7.31
C ARG A 134 -6.63 7.83 6.11
N ALA A 135 -5.76 7.82 5.10
CA ALA A 135 -6.02 8.43 3.80
C ALA A 135 -5.47 7.57 2.66
N THR A 136 -6.26 7.43 1.60
CA THR A 136 -5.85 6.77 0.36
C THR A 136 -5.07 7.74 -0.52
N PHE A 137 -3.82 7.41 -0.84
CA PHE A 137 -2.97 8.24 -1.71
C PHE A 137 -2.99 7.69 -3.13
N PHE A 138 -3.37 8.52 -4.10
CA PHE A 138 -3.47 8.15 -5.51
C PHE A 138 -2.17 8.57 -6.23
N GLY A 139 -1.53 7.63 -6.93
CA GLY A 139 -0.37 7.90 -7.80
C GLY A 139 1.00 8.05 -7.13
N SER A 140 1.11 8.67 -5.94
CA SER A 140 2.40 8.79 -5.22
C SER A 140 2.24 9.15 -3.75
N GLU A 141 3.26 8.82 -2.93
CA GLU A 141 3.43 9.35 -1.57
C GLU A 141 4.18 10.70 -1.61
N ALA A 142 3.54 11.71 -2.18
CA ALA A 142 4.12 13.05 -2.25
C ALA A 142 4.21 13.67 -0.84
N VAL A 143 5.34 14.31 -0.53
CA VAL A 143 5.58 14.97 0.76
C VAL A 143 4.51 16.03 1.06
N SER A 144 4.10 16.79 0.04
CA SER A 144 3.01 17.77 0.17
C SER A 144 1.68 17.10 0.52
N ALA A 145 1.36 15.95 -0.07
CA ALA A 145 0.15 15.21 0.26
C ALA A 145 0.17 14.67 1.70
N VAL A 146 1.33 14.17 2.17
CA VAL A 146 1.51 13.77 3.58
C VAL A 146 1.33 14.97 4.50
N TYR A 147 1.85 16.14 4.12
CA TYR A 147 1.72 17.37 4.89
C TYR A 147 0.26 17.83 5.01
N GLU A 148 -0.47 17.92 3.90
CA GLU A 148 -1.89 18.27 3.89
C GLU A 148 -2.74 17.27 4.69
N PHE A 149 -2.41 15.98 4.58
CA PHE A 149 -3.06 14.95 5.39
C PHE A 149 -2.82 15.18 6.88
N ALA A 150 -1.58 15.44 7.30
CA ALA A 150 -1.25 15.74 8.69
C ALA A 150 -1.98 16.99 9.21
N LYS A 151 -2.07 18.08 8.41
CA LYS A 151 -2.83 19.28 8.78
C LYS A 151 -4.32 19.03 8.87
N THR A 152 -4.86 18.14 8.05
CA THR A 152 -6.28 17.75 8.13
C THR A 152 -6.58 17.02 9.44
N VAL A 153 -5.66 16.15 9.89
CA VAL A 153 -5.80 15.39 11.15
C VAL A 153 -5.55 16.26 12.38
N PHE A 154 -4.61 17.20 12.28
CA PHE A 154 -4.26 18.14 13.35
C PHE A 154 -4.53 19.57 12.88
N PRO A 155 -5.79 20.04 12.83
CA PRO A 155 -6.18 21.28 12.15
C PRO A 155 -5.74 22.56 12.86
N THR A 156 -5.22 22.47 14.10
CA THR A 156 -4.76 23.61 14.89
C THR A 156 -3.38 23.34 15.48
N ALA A 157 -2.60 24.40 15.75
CA ALA A 157 -1.32 24.27 16.44
C ALA A 157 -1.45 23.63 17.84
N ALA A 158 -2.60 23.78 18.51
CA ALA A 158 -2.86 23.12 19.79
C ALA A 158 -3.17 21.62 19.65
N SER A 159 -3.56 21.16 18.46
CA SER A 159 -3.84 19.75 18.18
C SER A 159 -2.63 18.97 17.68
N THR A 160 -1.55 19.65 17.28
CA THR A 160 -0.33 18.97 16.81
C THR A 160 0.31 18.18 17.94
N PRO A 161 0.84 16.98 17.66
CA PRO A 161 1.51 16.19 18.68
C PRO A 161 2.83 16.84 19.11
N GLU A 162 3.31 16.50 20.30
CA GLU A 162 4.66 16.87 20.74
C GLU A 162 5.73 16.27 19.81
N TYR A 163 5.50 15.03 19.33
CA TYR A 163 6.38 14.35 18.40
C TYR A 163 5.59 13.72 17.25
N PHE A 164 6.05 13.90 16.03
CA PHE A 164 5.48 13.29 14.84
C PHE A 164 6.56 12.48 14.12
N VAL A 165 6.41 11.15 14.12
CA VAL A 165 7.39 10.24 13.50
C VAL A 165 6.89 9.81 12.12
N PHE A 166 7.71 10.09 11.12
CA PHE A 166 7.49 9.69 9.73
C PHE A 166 8.85 9.37 9.13
N ASP A 167 8.92 8.32 8.32
CA ASP A 167 10.19 7.81 7.79
C ASP A 167 10.94 8.88 6.99
N ASN A 168 10.23 9.72 6.25
CA ASN A 168 10.78 10.76 5.40
C ASN A 168 10.58 12.18 5.99
N ASN A 169 10.64 12.29 7.32
CA ASN A 169 10.49 13.56 8.06
C ASN A 169 11.49 14.64 7.62
N CYS A 170 12.70 14.26 7.20
CA CYS A 170 13.69 15.21 6.68
C CYS A 170 13.15 16.03 5.50
N LYS A 171 12.51 15.38 4.52
CA LYS A 171 11.90 16.07 3.38
C LYS A 171 10.61 16.79 3.76
N LEU A 172 9.83 16.23 4.69
CA LEU A 172 8.63 16.88 5.21
C LEU A 172 8.96 18.21 5.88
N ARG A 173 10.01 18.22 6.71
CA ARG A 173 10.48 19.43 7.38
C ARG A 173 11.09 20.42 6.40
N ALA A 174 11.91 19.97 5.45
CA ALA A 174 12.44 20.84 4.40
C ALA A 174 11.32 21.49 3.56
N HIS A 175 10.24 20.74 3.28
CA HIS A 175 9.07 21.27 2.62
C HIS A 175 8.38 22.37 3.44
N GLN A 176 8.18 22.15 4.75
CA GLN A 176 7.61 23.15 5.67
C GLN A 176 8.43 24.45 5.69
N ASP A 177 9.74 24.33 5.83
CA ASP A 177 10.65 25.47 5.85
C ASP A 177 10.64 26.23 4.51
N ALA A 178 10.55 25.52 3.38
CA ALA A 178 10.50 26.11 2.05
C ALA A 178 9.19 26.89 1.78
N ILE A 179 8.07 26.43 2.33
CA ILE A 179 6.77 27.14 2.21
C ILE A 179 6.56 28.18 3.31
N GLY A 180 7.42 28.20 4.34
CA GLY A 180 7.34 29.14 5.46
C GLY A 180 6.13 28.90 6.39
N ASP A 181 5.69 27.66 6.53
CA ASP A 181 4.52 27.29 7.35
C ASP A 181 4.96 26.81 8.74
N ASP A 182 4.45 27.46 9.79
CA ASP A 182 4.79 27.23 11.19
C ASP A 182 3.79 26.33 11.94
N HIS A 183 2.84 25.71 11.23
CA HIS A 183 1.76 24.91 11.83
C HIS A 183 2.26 23.82 12.80
N PHE A 184 3.41 23.21 12.52
CA PHE A 184 4.06 22.19 13.34
C PHE A 184 5.36 22.68 14.01
N ALA A 185 5.54 23.99 14.20
CA ALA A 185 6.78 24.56 14.73
C ALA A 185 7.17 24.04 16.13
N ALA A 186 6.18 23.66 16.94
CA ALA A 186 6.36 23.10 18.28
C ALA A 186 6.48 21.56 18.30
N THR A 187 6.42 20.89 17.14
CA THR A 187 6.47 19.43 17.04
C THR A 187 7.88 18.95 16.72
N GLY A 188 8.41 18.04 17.54
CA GLY A 188 9.63 17.30 17.23
C GLY A 188 9.41 16.28 16.11
N MET A 189 10.29 16.25 15.11
CA MET A 189 10.15 15.39 13.92
C MET A 189 11.36 14.46 13.74
N PRO A 190 11.57 13.49 14.65
CA PRO A 190 12.64 12.51 14.48
C PRO A 190 12.36 11.60 13.28
N VAL A 191 13.41 11.17 12.59
CA VAL A 191 13.36 10.02 11.68
C VAL A 191 13.73 8.74 12.44
N ASP A 192 13.28 7.59 11.93
CA ASP A 192 13.70 6.30 12.49
C ASP A 192 15.21 6.05 12.29
N VAL A 193 15.84 5.34 13.23
CA VAL A 193 17.27 5.00 13.20
C VAL A 193 17.64 4.23 11.92
N PHE A 194 16.73 3.39 11.42
CA PHE A 194 16.94 2.68 10.16
C PHE A 194 16.97 3.64 8.96
N HIS A 195 16.14 4.69 8.95
CA HIS A 195 16.15 5.71 7.91
C HIS A 195 17.49 6.45 7.90
N PHE A 196 18.01 6.78 9.08
CA PHE A 196 19.33 7.41 9.22
C PHE A 196 20.45 6.53 8.64
N ASN A 197 20.48 5.24 8.99
CA ASN A 197 21.54 4.32 8.56
C ASN A 197 21.46 3.93 7.08
N SER A 198 20.25 3.90 6.50
CA SER A 198 20.01 3.25 5.20
C SER A 198 19.72 4.21 4.06
N LYS A 199 19.29 5.45 4.34
CA LYS A 199 18.78 6.39 3.33
C LYS A 199 19.60 7.66 3.19
N HIS A 200 20.44 7.98 4.16
CA HIS A 200 21.27 9.19 4.15
C HIS A 200 22.75 8.86 4.03
N LYS A 201 23.47 9.67 3.27
CA LYS A 201 24.94 9.72 3.33
C LYS A 201 25.32 10.66 4.48
N GLU A 202 26.52 10.51 5.07
CA GLU A 202 27.02 11.41 6.12
C GLU A 202 27.01 12.91 5.73
N ILE A 203 26.98 13.21 4.43
CA ILE A 203 26.88 14.57 3.88
C ILE A 203 25.47 15.16 3.87
N ASP A 204 24.42 14.40 4.17
CA ASP A 204 23.07 14.95 4.36
C ASP A 204 22.96 15.59 5.74
N THR A 205 23.37 16.86 5.83
CA THR A 205 23.42 17.62 7.07
C THR A 205 22.04 18.04 7.55
N TYR A 206 21.04 18.13 6.66
CA TYR A 206 19.71 18.62 7.02
C TYR A 206 19.00 17.63 7.94
N CYS A 207 18.99 16.36 7.56
CA CYS A 207 18.44 15.29 8.38
C CYS A 207 19.15 15.22 9.75
N GLN A 208 20.48 15.36 9.77
CA GLN A 208 21.28 15.35 11.00
C GLN A 208 20.96 16.52 11.94
N GLN A 209 20.67 17.69 11.41
CA GLN A 209 20.40 18.89 12.21
C GLN A 209 18.97 18.92 12.75
N HIS A 210 18.00 18.45 11.97
CA HIS A 210 16.59 18.67 12.27
C HIS A 210 15.80 17.41 12.66
N CYS A 211 16.27 16.22 12.26
CA CYS A 211 15.52 14.98 12.42
C CYS A 211 16.32 13.86 13.13
N ASN A 212 17.53 14.15 13.62
CA ASN A 212 18.38 13.15 14.26
C ASN A 212 17.73 12.61 15.54
N SER A 213 17.48 11.31 15.60
CA SER A 213 16.88 10.64 16.76
C SER A 213 17.68 10.86 18.05
N ALA A 214 19.01 11.00 17.98
CA ALA A 214 19.85 11.26 19.15
C ALA A 214 19.59 12.63 19.79
N ALA A 215 18.96 13.57 19.08
CA ALA A 215 18.56 14.87 19.60
C ALA A 215 17.29 14.80 20.50
N PHE A 216 16.66 13.62 20.60
CA PHE A 216 15.43 13.38 21.36
C PHE A 216 15.65 12.34 22.48
N PRO A 217 16.53 12.62 23.46
CA PRO A 217 16.92 11.65 24.49
C PRO A 217 15.76 11.18 25.36
N GLU A 218 14.71 11.99 25.52
CA GLU A 218 13.48 11.64 26.22
C GLU A 218 12.71 10.49 25.56
N LEU A 219 12.89 10.29 24.26
CA LEU A 219 12.27 9.20 23.49
C LEU A 219 13.09 7.91 23.50
N ILE A 220 14.31 7.96 24.04
CA ILE A 220 15.28 6.85 24.03
C ILE A 220 15.51 6.31 25.44
N SER A 221 15.63 4.99 25.57
CA SER A 221 16.03 4.29 26.79
C SER A 221 16.97 3.15 26.45
N GLY A 222 18.17 3.14 27.02
CA GLY A 222 19.18 2.11 26.76
C GLY A 222 19.60 1.99 25.28
N GLY A 223 19.60 3.11 24.54
CA GLY A 223 19.96 3.13 23.11
C GLY A 223 18.86 2.61 22.18
N LYS A 224 17.64 2.41 22.67
CA LYS A 224 16.47 2.00 21.88
C LYS A 224 15.30 2.95 22.09
N TRP A 225 14.39 2.99 21.13
CA TRP A 225 13.13 3.72 21.29
C TRP A 225 12.33 3.20 22.48
N ARG A 226 11.71 4.12 23.24
CA ARG A 226 10.78 3.77 24.34
C ARG A 226 9.44 3.24 23.85
N PHE A 227 9.16 3.39 22.56
CA PHE A 227 7.91 2.99 21.92
C PHE A 227 8.19 2.35 20.55
N ASN A 228 7.17 1.69 20.01
CA ASN A 228 7.27 1.02 18.71
C ASN A 228 7.14 2.03 17.57
N THR A 229 8.26 2.45 16.98
CA THR A 229 8.28 3.34 15.80
C THR A 229 7.82 2.64 14.51
N SER A 230 7.84 1.31 14.48
CA SER A 230 7.39 0.49 13.34
C SER A 230 5.89 0.14 13.38
N ILE A 231 5.09 0.74 14.27
CA ILE A 231 3.67 0.38 14.44
C ILE A 231 2.84 0.60 13.16
N CYS A 232 3.10 1.68 12.43
CA CYS A 232 2.43 1.97 11.16
C CYS A 232 2.81 0.93 10.10
N GLU A 233 4.08 0.54 10.01
CA GLU A 233 4.55 -0.49 9.07
C GLU A 233 3.92 -1.85 9.38
N GLN A 234 3.91 -2.25 10.65
CA GLN A 234 3.27 -3.50 11.09
C GLN A 234 1.76 -3.50 10.80
N THR A 235 1.09 -2.38 11.00
CA THR A 235 -0.33 -2.23 10.72
C THR A 235 -0.60 -2.22 9.21
N ASN A 236 0.29 -1.66 8.40
CA ASN A 236 0.21 -1.74 6.94
C ASN A 236 0.35 -3.18 6.44
N VAL A 237 1.22 -4.01 7.05
CA VAL A 237 1.29 -5.45 6.73
C VAL A 237 -0.04 -6.14 7.02
N TRP A 238 -0.67 -5.83 8.15
CA TRP A 238 -2.00 -6.36 8.50
C TRP A 238 -3.09 -5.87 7.54
N LEU A 239 -3.13 -4.56 7.22
CA LEU A 239 -4.07 -3.98 6.27
C LEU A 239 -3.88 -4.50 4.85
N GLY A 240 -2.67 -4.89 4.46
CA GLY A 240 -2.38 -5.50 3.17
C GLY A 240 -3.22 -6.75 2.91
N GLY A 241 -3.54 -7.53 3.97
CA GLY A 241 -4.44 -8.68 3.85
C GLY A 241 -5.92 -8.33 3.58
N TYR A 242 -6.30 -7.07 3.73
CA TYR A 242 -7.64 -6.55 3.51
C TYR A 242 -7.70 -5.54 2.35
N GLN A 243 -6.62 -5.40 1.57
CA GLN A 243 -6.49 -4.35 0.58
C GLN A 243 -7.56 -4.43 -0.53
N ALA A 244 -7.92 -5.63 -0.97
CA ALA A 244 -9.04 -5.85 -1.90
C ALA A 244 -10.37 -5.29 -1.36
N ILE A 245 -10.62 -5.44 -0.05
CA ILE A 245 -11.82 -4.88 0.59
C ILE A 245 -11.69 -3.35 0.69
N LEU A 246 -10.52 -2.85 1.10
CA LEU A 246 -10.26 -1.41 1.23
C LEU A 246 -10.47 -0.63 -0.08
N TRP A 247 -10.21 -1.26 -1.22
CA TRP A 247 -10.41 -0.67 -2.55
C TRP A 247 -11.86 -0.65 -3.02
N ASP A 248 -12.64 -1.66 -2.65
CA ASP A 248 -14.05 -1.75 -3.01
C ASP A 248 -14.97 -1.00 -2.02
N MET A 249 -14.44 -0.60 -0.87
CA MET A 249 -15.17 0.19 0.13
C MET A 249 -15.48 1.60 -0.40
N PRO A 250 -16.75 1.93 -0.66
CA PRO A 250 -17.10 3.23 -1.21
C PRO A 250 -16.96 4.32 -0.14
N VAL A 251 -16.46 5.49 -0.54
CA VAL A 251 -16.11 6.64 0.32
C VAL A 251 -17.22 7.02 1.33
N HIS A 252 -18.49 6.83 0.96
CA HIS A 252 -19.63 7.19 1.80
C HIS A 252 -19.92 6.20 2.95
N GLN A 253 -19.34 5.00 2.94
CA GLN A 253 -19.64 3.95 3.94
C GLN A 253 -18.52 3.76 4.98
N TYR A 254 -17.28 4.20 4.73
CA TYR A 254 -16.12 3.70 5.47
C TYR A 254 -15.09 4.74 5.96
N ASN A 255 -15.46 6.01 6.10
CA ASN A 255 -14.65 6.99 6.86
C ASN A 255 -14.60 6.70 8.40
N PHE A 256 -15.02 5.51 8.86
CA PHE A 256 -15.22 5.20 10.28
C PHE A 256 -14.13 4.34 10.92
N ILE A 257 -13.00 4.05 10.25
CA ILE A 257 -11.87 3.35 10.89
C ILE A 257 -11.05 4.33 11.74
N SER A 258 -11.71 4.99 12.70
CA SER A 258 -11.20 5.47 13.99
C SER A 258 -12.28 6.34 14.64
N MET A 259 -12.94 5.83 15.69
CA MET A 259 -13.57 6.65 16.73
C MET A 259 -13.90 5.75 17.92
N ARG A 260 -12.94 5.66 18.85
CA ARG A 260 -13.19 5.58 20.29
C ARG A 260 -11.97 6.09 21.05
#